data_AF-N9V9I2-F1
#
_entry.id   AF-N9V9I2-F1
#
_cell.length_a   1.000
_cell.length_b   1.000
_cell.length_c   1.000
_cell.angle_alpha   90.00
_cell.angle_beta   90.00
_cell.angle_gamma   90.00
#
_symmetry.space_group_name_H-M   'P 1'
#
loop_
_entity.id
_entity.type
_entity.pdbx_description
1 polymer ?
#
loop_
_entity_poly.entity_id
_entity_poly.type
_entity_poly.pdbx_seq_one_letter_code
_entity_poly.pdbx_strand_id
1 'polypeptide(L)'
;MATPIYRKIKDLIMQEIEDKAANSPIDSERDMAVRFDASRMTVRKAIDELVEEGFLYRDKNKGTFVADRKLLKRNTAAEMLQEEISEFIVMYFNVKDAADIAPILEIDQDDQVLSVVRLNTVNAKPTSVEEIFFIRNQISDADMKNLKNLLDMNDYVKNGRVT
;
A
#
# COMPACT_ATOMS: atom_id res chain seq x y z
N MET A 1 0.79 -8.96 34.35
CA MET A 1 -0.60 -8.53 34.05
C MET A 1 -1.17 -9.52 33.04
N ALA A 2 -2.45 -9.89 33.14
CA ALA A 2 -3.06 -10.88 32.24
C ALA A 2 -3.14 -10.31 30.81
N THR A 3 -2.65 -11.06 29.82
CA THR A 3 -2.75 -10.68 28.40
C THR A 3 -4.23 -10.63 28.01
N PRO A 4 -4.72 -9.53 27.40
CA PRO A 4 -6.10 -9.45 26.93
C PRO A 4 -6.43 -10.61 25.97
N ILE A 5 -7.59 -11.25 26.16
CA ILE A 5 -8.01 -12.45 25.39
C ILE A 5 -7.94 -12.23 23.89
N TYR A 6 -8.31 -11.04 23.40
CA TYR A 6 -8.27 -10.71 21.98
C TYR A 6 -6.85 -10.78 21.39
N ARG A 7 -5.79 -10.49 22.17
CA ARG A 7 -4.40 -10.59 21.69
C ARG A 7 -3.99 -12.04 21.49
N LYS A 8 -4.39 -12.92 22.41
CA LYS A 8 -4.15 -14.37 22.26
C LYS A 8 -4.87 -14.92 21.02
N ILE A 9 -6.10 -14.46 20.76
CA ILE A 9 -6.86 -14.84 19.56
C ILE A 9 -6.16 -14.32 18.30
N LYS A 10 -5.67 -13.08 18.32
CA LYS A 10 -4.90 -12.50 17.22
C LYS A 10 -3.65 -13.33 16.89
N ASP A 11 -2.88 -13.74 17.89
CA ASP A 11 -1.70 -14.57 17.71
C ASP A 11 -2.05 -15.93 17.10
N LEU A 12 -3.15 -16.55 17.53
CA LEU A 12 -3.65 -17.81 16.97
C LEU A 12 -4.08 -17.65 15.50
N ILE A 13 -4.83 -16.60 15.18
CA ILE A 13 -5.22 -16.30 13.79
C ILE A 13 -3.96 -16.08 12.94
N MET A 14 -2.96 -15.38 13.47
CA MET A 14 -1.69 -15.13 12.77
C MET A 14 -0.97 -16.44 12.42
N GLN A 15 -0.90 -17.38 13.36
CA GLN A 15 -0.33 -18.70 13.12
C GLN A 15 -1.14 -19.49 12.08
N GLU A 16 -2.47 -19.40 12.12
CA GLU A 16 -3.34 -20.12 11.15
C GLU A 16 -3.22 -19.58 9.72
N ILE A 17 -2.86 -18.31 9.54
CA ILE A 17 -2.74 -17.69 8.21
C ILE A 17 -1.32 -17.70 7.66
N GLU A 18 -0.32 -18.11 8.44
CA GLU A 18 1.10 -18.07 8.06
C GLU A 18 1.37 -18.88 6.78
N ASP A 19 0.78 -20.08 6.69
CA ASP A 19 0.92 -20.99 5.54
C ASP A 19 -0.22 -20.87 4.51
N LYS A 20 -1.18 -19.95 4.70
CA LYS A 20 -2.32 -19.79 3.79
C LYS A 20 -1.95 -18.91 2.59
N ALA A 21 -2.45 -19.29 1.41
CA ALA A 21 -2.33 -18.46 0.22
C ALA A 21 -3.12 -17.15 0.37
N ALA A 22 -2.66 -16.08 -0.28
CA ALA A 22 -3.42 -14.84 -0.39
C ALA A 22 -4.84 -15.08 -0.94
N ASN A 23 -5.81 -14.32 -0.45
CA ASN A 23 -7.25 -14.47 -0.72
C ASN A 23 -7.86 -15.78 -0.20
N SER A 24 -7.15 -16.55 0.63
CA SER A 24 -7.77 -17.67 1.35
C SER A 24 -8.75 -17.13 2.39
N PRO A 25 -9.97 -17.70 2.50
CA PRO A 25 -10.89 -17.31 3.54
C PRO A 25 -10.37 -17.72 4.92
N ILE A 26 -10.70 -16.93 5.93
CA ILE A 26 -10.64 -17.37 7.33
C ILE A 26 -12.04 -17.76 7.81
N ASP A 27 -12.10 -18.52 8.90
CA ASP A 27 -13.37 -18.88 9.53
C ASP A 27 -14.19 -17.65 9.92
N SER A 28 -15.51 -17.80 9.98
CA SER A 28 -16.37 -16.69 10.37
C SER A 28 -16.14 -16.28 11.83
N GLU A 29 -16.43 -15.01 12.16
CA GLU A 29 -16.39 -14.52 13.56
C GLU A 29 -17.19 -15.41 14.51
N ARG A 30 -18.28 -16.02 14.02
CA ARG A 30 -19.14 -16.92 14.79
C ARG A 30 -18.44 -18.24 15.06
N ASP A 31 -17.81 -18.84 14.06
CA ASP A 31 -17.16 -20.14 14.19
C ASP A 31 -15.90 -20.03 15.05
N MET A 32 -15.12 -18.97 14.84
CA MET A 32 -13.96 -18.64 15.68
C MET A 32 -14.35 -18.37 17.13
N ALA A 33 -15.48 -17.69 17.39
CA ALA A 33 -15.96 -17.46 18.75
C ALA A 33 -16.26 -18.76 19.51
N VAL A 34 -16.80 -19.77 18.81
CA VAL A 34 -17.02 -21.11 19.36
C VAL A 34 -15.69 -21.84 19.56
N ARG A 35 -14.81 -21.82 18.56
CA ARG A 35 -13.50 -22.52 18.60
C ARG A 35 -12.59 -21.98 19.71
N PHE A 36 -12.56 -20.67 19.91
CA PHE A 36 -11.68 -20.01 20.87
C PHE A 36 -12.31 -19.75 22.24
N ASP A 37 -13.55 -20.22 22.46
CA ASP A 37 -14.33 -20.00 23.68
C ASP A 37 -14.32 -18.53 24.12
N ALA A 38 -14.70 -17.65 23.19
CA ALA A 38 -14.63 -16.20 23.37
C ALA A 38 -15.87 -15.50 22.82
N SER A 39 -16.13 -14.28 23.28
CA SER A 39 -17.22 -13.49 22.73
C SER A 39 -16.94 -13.11 21.27
N ARG A 40 -17.99 -13.03 20.43
CA ARG A 40 -17.86 -12.56 19.04
C ARG A 40 -17.21 -11.18 18.94
N MET A 41 -17.47 -10.30 19.90
CA MET A 41 -16.85 -8.98 19.96
C MET A 41 -15.33 -9.05 20.19
N THR A 42 -14.87 -10.03 20.97
CA THR A 42 -13.45 -10.26 21.23
C THR A 42 -12.73 -10.77 19.99
N VAL A 43 -13.34 -11.71 19.26
CA VAL A 43 -12.82 -12.21 17.97
C VAL A 43 -12.82 -11.10 16.92
N ARG A 44 -13.92 -10.34 16.82
CA ARG A 44 -14.01 -9.19 15.91
C ARG A 44 -12.89 -8.20 16.15
N LYS A 45 -12.63 -7.85 17.41
CA LYS A 45 -11.51 -6.96 17.77
C LYS A 45 -10.15 -7.49 17.29
N ALA A 46 -9.89 -8.79 17.46
CA ALA A 46 -8.66 -9.40 16.98
C ALA A 46 -8.55 -9.32 15.44
N ILE A 47 -9.65 -9.59 14.72
CA ILE A 47 -9.72 -9.47 13.26
C ILE A 47 -9.56 -8.01 12.82
N ASP A 48 -10.19 -7.05 13.50
CA ASP A 48 -10.09 -5.62 13.19
C ASP A 48 -8.63 -5.15 13.26
N GLU A 49 -7.89 -5.54 14.32
CA GLU A 49 -6.45 -5.21 14.43
C GLU A 49 -5.64 -5.86 13.30
N LEU A 50 -5.94 -7.10 12.92
CA LEU A 50 -5.26 -7.76 11.80
C LEU A 50 -5.61 -7.15 10.44
N VAL A 51 -6.80 -6.57 10.29
CA VAL A 51 -7.18 -5.82 9.09
C VAL A 51 -6.45 -4.48 9.06
N GLU A 52 -6.37 -3.78 10.18
CA GLU A 52 -5.62 -2.52 10.33
C GLU A 52 -4.13 -2.71 10.06
N GLU A 53 -3.55 -3.81 10.54
CA GLU A 53 -2.15 -4.20 10.29
C GLU A 53 -1.92 -4.80 8.90
N GLY A 54 -2.98 -5.00 8.10
CA GLY A 54 -2.89 -5.53 6.74
C GLY A 54 -2.65 -7.05 6.63
N PHE A 55 -2.78 -7.82 7.70
CA PHE A 55 -2.73 -9.29 7.56
C PHE A 55 -4.01 -9.87 6.94
N LEU A 56 -5.13 -9.17 7.09
CA LEU A 56 -6.43 -9.57 6.58
C LEU A 56 -7.12 -8.42 5.83
N TYR A 57 -8.12 -8.75 5.01
CA TYR A 57 -9.06 -7.77 4.47
C TYR A 57 -10.50 -8.32 4.51
N ARG A 58 -11.48 -7.40 4.50
CA ARG A 58 -12.91 -7.75 4.47
C ARG A 58 -13.49 -7.53 3.08
N ASP A 59 -14.16 -8.56 2.57
CA ASP A 59 -15.14 -8.41 1.50
C ASP A 59 -16.53 -8.41 2.14
N LYS A 60 -17.23 -7.28 2.03
CA LYS A 60 -18.52 -6.99 2.69
C LYS A 60 -19.58 -8.07 2.44
N ASN A 61 -19.46 -8.85 1.37
CA ASN A 61 -20.44 -9.87 1.00
C ASN A 61 -19.89 -11.31 1.04
N LYS A 62 -18.59 -11.49 1.28
CA LYS A 62 -17.95 -12.82 1.17
C LYS A 62 -17.17 -13.26 2.41
N GLY A 63 -16.90 -12.34 3.34
CA GLY A 63 -16.23 -12.66 4.60
C GLY A 63 -14.86 -11.98 4.73
N THR A 64 -13.99 -12.59 5.53
CA THR A 64 -12.63 -12.08 5.80
C THR A 64 -11.61 -13.02 5.18
N PHE A 65 -10.57 -12.45 4.59
CA PHE A 65 -9.60 -13.18 3.78
C PHE A 65 -8.18 -12.78 4.15
N VAL A 66 -7.23 -13.70 3.93
CA VAL A 66 -5.80 -13.45 4.05
C VAL A 66 -5.38 -12.43 3.01
N ALA A 67 -4.84 -11.30 3.46
CA ALA A 67 -4.38 -10.26 2.55
C ALA A 67 -3.16 -10.71 1.77
N ASP A 68 -3.05 -10.25 0.52
CA ASP A 68 -1.80 -10.39 -0.22
C ASP A 68 -0.75 -9.45 0.39
N ARG A 69 0.09 -10.01 1.26
CA ARG A 69 1.19 -9.27 1.89
C ARG A 69 2.17 -8.72 0.85
N LYS A 70 2.23 -9.24 -0.38
CA LYS A 70 3.06 -8.65 -1.45
C LYS A 70 2.50 -7.32 -1.95
N LEU A 71 1.19 -7.09 -1.82
CA LEU A 71 0.56 -5.82 -2.18
C LEU A 71 0.69 -4.78 -1.07
N LEU A 72 0.62 -5.19 0.20
CA LEU A 72 0.85 -4.28 1.34
C LEU A 72 2.32 -3.90 1.53
N LYS A 73 3.25 -4.85 1.30
CA LYS A 73 4.70 -4.58 1.26
C LYS A 73 5.11 -3.62 0.14
N ARG A 74 4.24 -3.31 -0.83
CA ARG A 74 4.56 -2.43 -1.96
C ARG A 74 4.12 -0.98 -1.78
N ASN A 75 3.38 -0.65 -0.71
CA ASN A 75 2.87 0.71 -0.50
C ASN A 75 3.87 1.65 0.18
N THR A 76 5.01 1.14 0.64
CA THR A 76 6.13 1.97 1.08
C THR A 76 7.22 1.81 0.04
N ALA A 77 7.60 2.91 -0.64
CA ALA A 77 8.72 2.91 -1.60
C ALA A 77 10.01 2.28 -1.02
N ALA A 78 10.15 2.25 0.31
CA ALA A 78 11.24 1.63 1.05
C ALA A 78 11.28 0.09 1.01
N GLU A 79 10.18 -0.63 0.76
CA GLU A 79 10.18 -2.10 0.75
C GLU A 79 10.31 -2.71 -0.66
N MET A 80 10.23 -1.88 -1.71
CA MET A 80 10.68 -2.27 -3.07
C MET A 80 12.21 -2.51 -3.13
N LEU A 81 12.94 -2.23 -2.05
CA LEU A 81 14.39 -2.38 -1.91
C LEU A 81 14.89 -3.82 -1.70
N GLN A 82 14.07 -4.86 -1.85
CA GLN A 82 14.62 -6.22 -2.02
C GLN A 82 15.13 -6.41 -3.45
N GLU A 83 16.36 -5.90 -3.66
CA GLU A 83 17.40 -6.33 -4.59
C GLU A 83 17.11 -6.47 -6.09
N GLU A 84 15.91 -6.18 -6.58
CA GLU A 84 15.65 -6.22 -8.03
C GLU A 84 15.70 -4.82 -8.64
N ILE A 85 16.48 -4.67 -9.73
CA ILE A 85 16.51 -3.44 -10.53
C ILE A 85 15.08 -3.17 -11.01
N SER A 86 14.41 -2.21 -10.38
CA SER A 86 13.08 -1.77 -10.75
C SER A 86 13.21 -0.75 -11.88
N GLU A 87 12.86 -1.16 -13.10
CA GLU A 87 12.70 -0.25 -14.24
C GLU A 87 11.26 0.26 -14.30
N PHE A 88 11.05 1.41 -14.93
CA PHE A 88 9.69 1.91 -15.18
C PHE A 88 9.49 2.36 -16.62
N ILE A 89 8.24 2.28 -17.06
CA ILE A 89 7.77 2.80 -18.34
C ILE A 89 6.76 3.90 -18.05
N VAL A 90 7.01 5.12 -18.55
CA VAL A 90 6.02 6.20 -18.48
C VAL A 90 4.89 5.86 -19.45
N MET A 91 3.67 5.71 -18.95
CA MET A 91 2.49 5.43 -19.76
C MET A 91 1.92 6.73 -20.34
N TYR A 92 1.72 7.72 -19.48
CA TYR A 92 1.33 9.07 -19.86
C TYR A 92 1.69 10.07 -18.77
N PHE A 93 1.68 11.34 -19.13
CA PHE A 93 1.77 12.45 -18.19
C PHE A 93 0.98 13.64 -18.71
N ASN A 94 0.51 14.49 -17.80
CA ASN A 94 -0.13 15.75 -18.14
C ASN A 94 0.06 16.78 -17.03
N VAL A 95 -0.01 18.05 -17.41
CA VAL A 95 -0.16 19.15 -16.46
C VAL A 95 -1.65 19.40 -16.27
N LYS A 96 -2.11 19.49 -15.03
CA LYS A 96 -3.49 19.83 -14.67
C LYS A 96 -3.53 20.71 -13.42
N ASP A 97 -4.67 21.35 -13.19
CA ASP A 97 -4.93 22.06 -11.94
C ASP A 97 -5.01 21.07 -10.77
N ALA A 98 -4.60 21.51 -9.58
CA ALA A 98 -4.41 20.66 -8.43
C ALA A 98 -5.68 20.42 -7.60
N ALA A 99 -6.85 20.94 -8.00
CA ALA A 99 -8.08 20.93 -7.21
C ALA A 99 -8.36 19.63 -6.43
N ASP A 100 -8.19 18.46 -7.06
CA ASP A 100 -8.48 17.15 -6.44
C ASP A 100 -7.44 16.70 -5.40
N ILE A 101 -6.22 17.23 -5.45
CA ILE A 101 -5.08 16.81 -4.61
C ILE A 101 -4.47 17.95 -3.79
N ALA A 102 -4.91 19.18 -4.00
CA ALA A 102 -4.43 20.38 -3.32
C ALA A 102 -4.46 20.26 -1.79
N PRO A 103 -5.52 19.68 -1.15
CA PRO A 103 -5.52 19.46 0.29
C PRO A 103 -4.45 18.46 0.76
N ILE A 104 -4.07 17.49 -0.08
CA ILE A 104 -3.08 16.46 0.25
C ILE A 104 -1.66 17.04 0.12
N LEU A 105 -1.44 17.90 -0.88
CA LEU A 105 -0.15 18.52 -1.14
C LEU A 105 0.07 19.85 -0.40
N GLU A 106 -0.93 20.35 0.32
CA GLU A 106 -0.92 21.64 1.03
C GLU A 106 -0.60 22.83 0.09
N ILE A 107 -1.22 22.84 -1.10
CA ILE A 107 -1.07 23.88 -2.14
C ILE A 107 -2.42 24.53 -2.48
N ASP A 108 -2.42 25.58 -3.33
CA ASP A 108 -3.65 26.20 -3.80
C ASP A 108 -4.37 25.31 -4.83
N GLN A 109 -5.69 25.42 -4.94
CA GLN A 109 -6.50 24.66 -5.89
C GLN A 109 -6.21 25.09 -7.34
N ASP A 110 -5.82 26.36 -7.51
CA ASP A 110 -5.44 26.95 -8.79
C ASP A 110 -3.97 26.67 -9.16
N ASP A 111 -3.18 26.05 -8.26
CA ASP A 111 -1.82 25.61 -8.59
C ASP A 111 -1.85 24.48 -9.61
N GLN A 112 -0.82 24.44 -10.46
CA GLN A 112 -0.65 23.36 -11.43
C GLN A 112 0.26 22.27 -10.90
N VAL A 113 -0.08 21.02 -11.27
CA VAL A 113 0.72 19.84 -10.98
C VAL A 113 1.01 19.07 -12.26
N LEU A 114 2.19 18.49 -12.33
CA LEU A 114 2.51 17.43 -13.28
C LEU A 114 2.02 16.10 -12.68
N SER A 115 1.03 15.46 -13.30
CA SER A 115 0.68 14.05 -13.04
C SER A 115 1.43 13.17 -14.02
N VAL A 116 2.11 12.14 -13.49
CA VAL A 116 2.79 11.13 -14.28
C VAL A 116 2.30 9.76 -13.85
N VAL A 117 1.85 8.96 -14.82
CA VAL A 117 1.50 7.56 -14.59
C VAL A 117 2.55 6.67 -15.21
N ARG A 118 3.13 5.77 -14.40
CA ARG A 118 4.17 4.84 -14.81
C ARG A 118 3.82 3.39 -14.45
N LEU A 119 4.33 2.47 -15.26
CA LEU A 119 4.31 1.03 -15.02
C LEU A 119 5.68 0.61 -14.50
N ASN A 120 5.76 0.15 -13.27
CA ASN A 120 6.98 -0.43 -12.73
C ASN A 120 7.11 -1.88 -13.17
N THR A 121 8.34 -2.29 -13.43
CA THR A 121 8.67 -3.62 -13.90
C THR A 121 9.86 -4.16 -13.13
N VAL A 122 9.87 -5.47 -12.97
CA VAL A 122 10.99 -6.21 -12.40
C VAL A 122 11.29 -7.39 -13.30
N ASN A 123 12.54 -7.49 -13.76
CA ASN A 123 12.94 -8.45 -14.80
C ASN A 123 12.00 -8.40 -16.03
N ALA A 124 11.68 -7.19 -16.49
CA ALA A 124 10.74 -6.87 -17.57
C ALA A 124 9.28 -7.35 -17.37
N LYS A 125 8.91 -7.81 -16.15
CA LYS A 125 7.53 -8.18 -15.82
C LYS A 125 6.84 -7.03 -15.09
N PRO A 126 5.64 -6.60 -15.50
CA PRO A 126 4.87 -5.57 -14.81
C PRO A 126 4.57 -5.96 -13.35
N THR A 127 4.79 -5.04 -12.42
CA THR A 127 4.61 -5.29 -10.98
C THR A 127 3.61 -4.33 -10.34
N SER A 128 3.63 -3.05 -10.70
CA SER A 128 2.71 -2.03 -10.18
C SER A 128 2.51 -0.89 -11.18
N VAL A 129 1.42 -0.15 -11.00
CA VAL A 129 1.18 1.15 -11.63
C VAL A 129 1.22 2.21 -10.54
N GLU A 130 1.91 3.31 -10.80
CA GLU A 130 2.01 4.45 -9.90
C GLU A 130 1.59 5.73 -10.61
N GLU A 131 0.84 6.57 -9.91
CA GLU A 131 0.60 7.96 -10.29
C GLU A 131 1.36 8.87 -9.32
N ILE A 132 2.22 9.73 -9.86
CA ILE A 132 3.07 10.64 -9.11
C ILE A 132 2.71 12.07 -9.47
N PHE A 133 2.57 12.91 -8.45
CA PHE A 133 2.28 14.32 -8.60
C PHE A 133 3.48 15.16 -8.18
N PHE A 134 3.85 16.11 -9.04
CA PHE A 134 4.86 17.12 -8.75
C PHE A 134 4.26 18.51 -8.89
N ILE A 135 4.57 19.42 -7.98
CA ILE A 135 4.14 20.82 -8.07
C ILE A 135 4.85 21.47 -9.26
N ARG A 136 4.10 21.94 -10.26
CA ARG A 136 4.66 22.36 -11.56
C ARG A 136 5.69 23.47 -11.41
N ASN A 137 5.49 24.40 -10.48
CA ASN A 137 6.39 25.55 -10.26
C ASN A 137 7.72 25.16 -9.60
N GLN A 138 7.85 23.94 -9.05
CA GLN A 138 9.08 23.42 -8.44
C GLN A 138 9.93 22.60 -9.43
N ILE A 139 9.43 22.37 -10.65
CA ILE A 139 10.11 21.55 -11.67
C ILE A 139 10.74 22.47 -12.71
N SER A 140 12.03 22.28 -12.97
CA SER A 140 12.73 23.03 -14.02
C SER A 140 12.30 22.60 -15.42
N ASP A 141 12.43 23.48 -16.41
CA ASP A 141 12.18 23.10 -17.81
C ASP A 141 13.17 22.05 -18.34
N ALA A 142 14.36 21.94 -17.71
CA ALA A 142 15.32 20.90 -18.04
C ALA A 142 14.80 19.52 -17.59
N ASP A 143 14.23 19.45 -16.38
CA ASP A 143 13.64 18.21 -15.85
C ASP A 143 12.37 17.83 -16.62
N MET A 144 11.58 18.82 -17.04
CA MET A 144 10.41 18.58 -17.89
C MET A 144 10.80 17.97 -19.25
N LYS A 145 11.99 18.31 -19.77
CA LYS A 145 12.53 17.70 -21.01
C LYS A 145 13.12 16.31 -20.77
N ASN A 146 13.46 15.98 -19.52
CA ASN A 146 14.03 14.69 -19.14
C ASN A 146 13.30 14.06 -17.95
N LEU A 147 12.04 13.68 -18.19
CA LEU A 147 11.19 13.05 -17.17
C LEU A 147 11.81 11.81 -16.55
N LYS A 148 12.68 11.08 -17.25
CA LYS A 148 13.34 9.89 -16.69
C LYS A 148 14.19 10.24 -15.47
N ASN A 149 14.86 11.39 -15.48
CA ASN A 149 15.67 11.84 -14.35
C ASN A 149 14.78 12.28 -13.18
N LEU A 150 13.75 13.08 -13.47
CA LEU A 150 12.78 13.55 -12.48
C LEU A 150 12.05 12.38 -11.76
N LEU A 151 11.80 11.29 -12.49
CA LEU A 151 11.09 10.11 -12.01
C LEU A 151 12.03 9.06 -11.42
N ASP A 152 13.35 9.28 -11.43
CA ASP A 152 14.29 8.41 -10.75
C ASP A 152 14.23 8.67 -9.24
N MET A 153 13.28 7.99 -8.60
CA MET A 153 13.06 8.11 -7.16
C MET A 153 14.09 7.30 -6.35
N ASN A 154 15.10 6.66 -6.98
CA ASN A 154 16.05 5.83 -6.25
C ASN A 154 16.84 6.63 -5.20
N ASP A 155 17.22 7.87 -5.51
CA ASP A 155 17.92 8.73 -4.56
C ASP A 155 16.97 9.27 -3.48
N TYR A 156 15.75 9.64 -3.86
CA TYR A 156 14.72 10.07 -2.89
C TYR A 156 14.38 8.97 -1.88
N VAL A 157 14.25 7.74 -2.36
CA VAL A 157 13.93 6.59 -1.49
C VAL A 157 15.10 6.24 -0.57
N LYS A 158 16.35 6.42 -1.02
CA LYS A 158 17.55 6.14 -0.21
C LYS A 158 17.87 7.26 0.78
N ASN A 159 17.73 8.51 0.36
CA ASN A 159 18.31 9.67 1.04
C ASN A 159 17.27 10.76 1.38
N GLY A 160 16.00 10.58 1.02
CA GLY A 160 14.94 11.56 1.24
C GLY A 160 15.06 12.82 0.38
N ARG A 161 15.82 12.77 -0.73
CA ARG A 161 16.10 13.92 -1.60
C ARG A 161 15.66 13.66 -3.04
N VAL A 162 14.87 14.57 -3.59
CA VAL A 162 14.63 14.64 -5.03
C VAL A 162 15.77 15.47 -5.61
N THR A 163 16.53 14.92 -6.56
CA THR A 163 17.59 15.63 -7.29
C THR A 163 17.04 16.52 -8.38
#